data_AF-A0AAJ5T599-F1
#
_entry.id   AF-A0AAJ5T599-F1
#
_cell.length_a   1.000
_cell.length_b   1.000
_cell.length_c   1.000
_cell.angle_alpha   90.00
_cell.angle_beta   90.00
_cell.angle_gamma   90.00
#
_symmetry.space_group_name_H-M   'P 1'
#
loop_
_entity.id
_entity.type
_entity.pdbx_description
1 polymer ?
#
loop_
_entity_poly.entity_id
_entity_poly.type
_entity_poly.pdbx_seq_one_letter_code
_entity_poly.pdbx_strand_id
1 'polypeptide(L)' 'MTTLFVQFTDSKESKIAAVFSCPQDEEEYLNQGEIESSDERYAAYYAALPASVQSNLAAPD' A
#
# COMPACT_ATOMS: atom_id res chain seq x y z
N MET A 1 2.31 13.09 5.93
CA MET A 1 2.83 12.38 4.74
C MET A 1 3.94 11.46 5.18
N THR A 2 3.66 10.17 5.10
CA THR A 2 4.54 9.05 5.46
C THR A 2 4.72 8.19 4.22
N THR A 3 5.96 7.85 3.90
CA THR A 3 6.25 6.91 2.81
C THR A 3 5.85 5.49 3.20
N LEU A 4 5.17 4.79 2.30
CA LEU A 4 4.64 3.44 2.45
C LEU A 4 5.21 2.54 1.35
N PHE A 5 5.61 1.33 1.73
CA PHE A 5 6.01 0.29 0.78
C PHE A 5 4.79 -0.54 0.42
N VAL A 6 4.51 -0.70 -0.87
CA VAL A 6 3.30 -1.39 -1.34
C VAL A 6 3.61 -2.38 -2.45
N GLN A 7 2.70 -3.34 -2.62
CA GLN A 7 2.56 -4.11 -3.84
C GLN A 7 1.34 -3.64 -4.60
N PHE A 8 1.46 -3.45 -5.91
CA PHE A 8 0.35 -3.19 -6.81
C PHE A 8 -0.20 -4.48 -7.42
N THR A 9 -1.47 -4.43 -7.84
CA THR A 9 -2.14 -5.57 -8.52
C THR A 9 -1.57 -5.87 -9.90
N ASP A 10 -0.91 -4.89 -10.52
CA ASP A 10 -0.40 -4.95 -11.89
C ASP A 10 0.75 -3.94 -12.09
N SER A 11 1.48 -4.08 -13.19
CA SER A 11 2.60 -3.21 -13.56
C SER A 11 2.19 -1.79 -13.98
N LYS A 12 0.88 -1.49 -14.05
CA LYS A 12 0.38 -0.13 -14.26
C LYS A 12 0.07 0.58 -12.95
N GLU A 13 0.35 -0.09 -11.82
CA GLU A 13 0.16 0.44 -10.48
C GLU A 13 -1.28 0.87 -10.18
N SER A 14 -2.26 0.15 -10.75
CA SER A 14 -3.65 0.59 -10.78
C SER A 14 -4.31 0.56 -9.39
N LYS A 15 -3.98 -0.44 -8.57
CA LYS A 15 -4.51 -0.65 -7.22
C LYS A 15 -3.45 -1.24 -6.32
N ILE A 16 -3.54 -0.96 -5.03
CA ILE A 16 -2.70 -1.59 -4.00
C ILE A 16 -3.30 -2.95 -3.67
N ALA A 17 -2.44 -3.98 -3.71
CA ALA A 17 -2.73 -5.34 -3.27
C ALA A 17 -2.30 -5.58 -1.82
N ALA A 18 -1.16 -5.00 -1.41
CA ALA A 18 -0.61 -5.15 -0.06
C ALA A 18 0.22 -3.94 0.35
N VAL A 19 0.38 -3.77 1.67
CA VAL A 19 1.24 -2.75 2.30
C VAL A 19 2.25 -3.48 3.19
N PHE A 20 3.51 -3.09 3.09
CA PHE A 20 4.63 -3.69 3.80
C PHE A 20 5.28 -2.70 4.76
N SER A 21 5.98 -3.22 5.77
CA SER A 21 6.77 -2.41 6.70
C SER A 21 8.17 -2.06 6.16
N CYS A 22 8.60 -2.67 5.06
CA CYS A 22 9.89 -2.43 4.39
C CYS A 22 9.82 -2.87 2.91
N PRO A 23 10.82 -2.51 2.07
CA PRO A 23 10.97 -3.10 0.74
C PRO A 23 11.00 -4.63 0.80
N GLN A 24 10.40 -5.29 -0.20
CA GLN A 24 10.46 -6.76 -0.37
C GLN A 24 11.34 -7.12 -1.57
N ASP A 25 11.70 -8.39 -1.67
CA ASP A 25 12.42 -8.92 -2.82
C ASP A 25 11.59 -8.77 -4.11
N GLU A 26 12.13 -8.05 -5.10
CA GLU A 26 11.46 -7.75 -6.36
C GLU A 26 11.27 -8.98 -7.26
N GLU A 27 12.05 -10.05 -7.06
CA GLU A 27 11.90 -11.30 -7.83
C GLU A 27 10.75 -12.17 -7.30
N GLU A 28 10.42 -12.05 -6.00
CA GLU A 28 9.35 -12.79 -5.33
C GLU A 28 8.03 -11.99 -5.28
N TYR A 29 8.12 -10.68 -4.99
CA TYR A 29 6.98 -9.78 -4.93
C TYR A 29 7.04 -8.78 -6.08
N LEU A 30 6.38 -9.10 -7.18
CA LEU A 30 6.33 -8.24 -8.36
C LEU A 30 5.48 -6.98 -8.12
N ASN A 31 5.71 -5.95 -8.95
CA ASN A 31 4.97 -4.68 -8.96
C ASN A 31 5.00 -3.94 -7.62
N GLN A 32 6.18 -3.84 -7.01
CA GLN A 32 6.35 -3.05 -5.80
C GLN A 32 6.54 -1.57 -6.10
N GLY A 33 6.27 -0.72 -5.11
CA GLY A 33 6.61 0.69 -5.18
C GLY A 33 6.52 1.37 -3.82
N GLU A 34 7.00 2.61 -3.80
CA GLU A 34 6.88 3.53 -2.68
C GLU A 34 5.84 4.59 -3.02
N ILE A 35 4.90 4.81 -2.11
CA ILE A 35 3.86 5.84 -2.23
C ILE A 35 3.80 6.66 -0.95
N GLU A 36 3.21 7.84 -1.02
CA GLU A 36 2.90 8.63 0.17
C GLU A 36 1.53 8.24 0.73
N SER A 37 1.33 8.40 2.05
CA SER A 37 0.03 8.17 2.71
C SER A 37 -1.11 9.06 2.19
N SER A 38 -0.82 10.10 1.42
CA SER A 38 -1.80 10.95 0.71
C SER A 38 -2.22 10.38 -0.66
N ASP A 39 -1.65 9.27 -1.12
CA ASP A 39 -2.01 8.64 -2.39
C ASP A 39 -3.46 8.15 -2.37
N GLU A 40 -4.24 8.53 -3.38
CA GLU A 40 -5.66 8.17 -3.49
C GLU A 40 -5.88 6.64 -3.52
N ARG A 41 -4.92 5.89 -4.09
CA ARG A 41 -4.97 4.42 -4.13
C ARG A 41 -4.83 3.84 -2.73
N TYR A 42 -4.03 4.48 -1.87
CA TYR A 42 -3.89 4.09 -0.47
C TYR A 42 -5.16 4.37 0.33
N ALA A 43 -5.77 5.55 0.15
CA ALA A 43 -7.04 5.86 0.79
C ALA A 43 -8.13 4.84 0.44
N ALA A 44 -8.23 4.46 -0.85
CA ALA A 44 -9.16 3.44 -1.31
C ALA A 44 -8.88 2.04 -0.72
N TYR A 45 -7.60 1.64 -0.66
CA TYR A 45 -7.19 0.38 -0.05
C TYR A 45 -7.51 0.34 1.45
N TYR A 46 -7.12 1.38 2.20
CA TYR A 46 -7.33 1.50 3.64
C TYR A 46 -8.82 1.43 4.00
N ALA A 47 -9.67 2.16 3.26
CA ALA A 47 -11.12 2.17 3.48
C ALA A 47 -11.80 0.81 3.24
N ALA A 48 -11.21 -0.05 2.39
CA ALA A 48 -11.73 -1.38 2.10
C ALA A 48 -11.36 -2.43 3.18
N LEU A 49 -10.40 -2.13 4.06
CA LEU A 49 -9.97 -3.03 5.12
C LEU A 49 -10.93 -3.02 6.31
N PRO A 50 -11.05 -4.14 7.07
CA PRO A 50 -11.74 -4.13 8.36
C PRO A 50 -11.12 -3.12 9.33
N ALA A 51 -11.93 -2.50 10.19
CA ALA A 51 -11.48 -1.52 11.18
C ALA A 51 -10.36 -2.04 12.12
N SER A 52 -10.37 -3.35 12.41
CA SER A 52 -9.31 -4.00 13.20
C SER A 52 -7.95 -3.98 12.49
N VAL A 53 -7.92 -4.03 11.15
CA VAL A 53 -6.69 -3.98 10.35
C VAL A 53 -6.25 -2.53 10.16
N GLN A 54 -7.20 -1.62 9.88
CA GLN A 54 -6.96 -0.18 9.76
C GLN A 54 -6.16 0.36 10.96
N SER A 55 -6.50 -0.08 12.17
CA SER A 55 -5.84 0.33 13.42
C SER A 55 -4.33 -0.03 13.50
N ASN A 56 -3.84 -0.90 12.61
CA ASN A 56 -2.42 -1.31 12.55
C ASN A 56 -1.65 -0.62 11.40
N LEU A 57 -2.31 0.23 10.62
CA LEU A 57 -1.72 0.91 9.47
C LEU A 57 -1.71 2.43 9.71
N ALA A 58 -0.89 3.14 8.94
CA ALA A 58 -0.94 4.59 8.92
C ALA A 58 -2.33 5.05 8.41
N ALA A 59 -2.94 6.04 9.06
CA ALA A 59 -4.12 6.65 8.48
C ALA A 59 -3.72 7.42 7.21
N PRO A 60 -4.55 7.42 6.15
CA PRO A 60 -4.37 8.32 5.02
C PRO A 60 -4.36 9.79 5.49
N ASP A 61 -3.54 10.63 4.85
CA ASP A 61 -3.47 12.08 5.13
C ASP A 61 -4.51 12.89 4.35
#